data_AF-M0IJ45-F1
#
_entry.id   AF-M0IJ45-F1
#
_cell.length_a   1.000
_cell.length_b   1.000
_cell.length_c   1.000
_cell.angle_alpha   90.00
_cell.angle_beta   90.00
_cell.angle_gamma   90.00
#
_symmetry.space_group_name_H-M   'P 1'
#
loop_
_entity.id
_entity.type
_entity.pdbx_description
1 polymer ?
#
loop_
_entity_poly.entity_id
_entity_poly.type
_entity_poly.pdbx_seq_one_letter_code
_entity_poly.pdbx_strand_id
1 'polypeptide(L)'
;METTGSHQTGGTVFVEVRPMRDRIRLDWRVPKAEWERFVEHVETEFGSIEGYLGREAEAAMREYADTDGYAGVEKRVDRLVKASGRSSEGDGKEKNSQFNGVPTTRVTVRVDPEVKDDFRAAAKQSDQSYGVTFARAIQTYRDGGRAARLERRLDRVLEDAEKMLEHVSEDSEDDGVSMGKHERCVIAICNELPEDSFVDDELERAIRDIANVHSKPSIREYRQDVIERLEVEPHPEVPHLWVPHEKAAKWRPGVPKECRQPPEHLDSDQRVKRIQLAVGRRAGVTDTGKVRVTATELREHVFEGATSTKTTRELMRSAAQVVGIDLDTSTSPAALQVNLRVLGETNPDLFEEIIDYRDNTDSGLLTSSVPTTMTDFMNAPSDANSGGHAVASDGGAAGPW
;
A
#
# COMPACT_ATOMS: atom_id res chain seq x y z
N MET A 1 38.47 46.50 52.93
CA MET A 1 37.19 45.78 52.97
C MET A 1 36.64 45.80 51.58
N GLU A 2 36.48 44.60 51.05
CA GLU A 2 36.41 44.30 49.63
C GLU A 2 35.04 44.55 49.01
N THR A 3 35.08 45.11 47.81
CA THR A 3 34.01 45.18 46.83
C THR A 3 34.02 43.88 46.00
N THR A 4 33.03 43.01 46.18
CA THR A 4 32.82 41.85 45.30
C THR A 4 31.78 42.18 44.23
N GLY A 5 32.26 42.23 42.98
CA GLY A 5 31.47 42.39 41.77
C GLY A 5 30.76 41.11 41.35
N SER A 6 29.55 41.29 40.81
CA SER A 6 28.76 40.28 40.12
C SER A 6 29.27 40.15 38.68
N HIS A 7 29.83 38.99 38.34
CA HIS A 7 30.14 38.62 36.95
C HIS A 7 29.03 37.74 36.39
N GLN A 8 28.28 38.31 35.44
CA GLN A 8 27.51 37.57 34.44
C GLN A 8 28.50 36.82 33.53
N THR A 9 28.51 35.50 33.61
CA THR A 9 29.10 34.65 32.57
C THR A 9 28.06 34.46 31.48
N GLY A 10 28.19 35.23 30.40
CA GLY A 10 27.55 34.94 29.12
C GLY A 10 28.08 33.62 28.57
N GLY A 11 27.23 32.61 28.50
CA GLY A 11 27.53 31.35 27.83
C GLY A 11 27.54 31.56 26.33
N THR A 12 28.72 31.80 25.77
CA THR A 12 28.96 31.69 24.33
C THR A 12 28.83 30.21 23.95
N VAL A 13 27.79 29.87 23.20
CA VAL A 13 27.68 28.56 22.53
C VAL A 13 28.75 28.55 21.44
N PHE A 14 29.87 27.89 21.71
CA PHE A 14 30.87 27.59 20.70
C PHE A 14 30.30 26.50 19.79
N VAL A 15 29.87 26.89 18.59
CA VAL A 15 29.74 25.94 17.48
C VAL A 15 31.16 25.55 17.10
N GLU A 16 31.60 24.40 17.58
CA GLU A 16 32.91 23.83 17.25
C GLU A 16 32.88 23.42 15.77
N VAL A 17 33.37 24.32 14.90
CA VAL A 17 33.62 23.99 13.50
C VAL A 17 34.87 23.08 13.48
N ARG A 18 34.63 21.76 13.57
CA ARG A 18 35.70 20.76 13.40
C ARG A 18 36.39 20.97 12.04
N PRO A 19 37.74 21.00 11.99
CA PRO A 19 38.47 21.23 10.75
C PRO A 19 38.23 20.11 9.73
N MET A 20 38.05 20.51 8.47
CA MET A 20 37.71 19.72 7.26
C MET A 20 38.65 18.55 6.87
N ARG A 21 39.56 18.09 7.74
CA ARG A 21 40.75 17.32 7.32
C ARG A 21 40.67 15.79 7.37
N ASP A 22 39.69 15.19 8.06
CA ASP A 22 39.57 13.72 8.16
C ASP A 22 38.29 13.14 7.54
N ARG A 23 37.77 13.76 6.47
CA ARG A 23 36.63 13.17 5.74
C ARG A 23 37.06 11.97 4.89
N ILE A 24 36.38 10.84 5.09
CA ILE A 24 36.62 9.60 4.36
C ILE A 24 35.76 9.52 3.10
N ARG A 25 36.30 8.94 2.02
CA ARG A 25 35.55 8.67 0.79
C ARG A 25 34.56 7.51 1.04
N LEU A 26 33.28 7.74 0.75
CA LEU A 26 32.33 6.67 0.49
C LEU A 26 32.75 6.00 -0.81
N ASP A 27 32.79 4.68 -0.79
CA ASP A 27 33.26 3.87 -1.90
C ASP A 27 32.29 2.70 -2.13
N TRP A 28 31.02 3.06 -2.27
CA TRP A 28 29.91 2.10 -2.34
C TRP A 28 29.30 2.08 -3.73
N ARG A 29 28.78 0.92 -4.12
CA ARG A 29 27.98 0.76 -5.34
C ARG A 29 26.52 0.99 -5.02
N VAL A 30 25.95 2.05 -5.60
CA VAL A 30 24.60 2.52 -5.32
C VAL A 30 23.78 2.42 -6.62
N PRO A 31 22.49 2.04 -6.59
CA PRO A 31 21.60 2.14 -7.75
C PRO A 31 21.78 3.48 -8.49
N LYS A 32 22.10 3.40 -9.78
CA LYS A 32 22.54 4.55 -10.58
C LYS A 32 21.46 5.64 -10.65
N ALA A 33 20.23 5.23 -10.97
CA ALA A 33 19.10 6.15 -11.12
C ALA A 33 18.81 6.92 -9.82
N GLU A 34 18.92 6.26 -8.67
CA GLU A 34 18.66 6.91 -7.38
C GLU A 34 19.76 7.90 -7.01
N TRP A 35 21.01 7.54 -7.29
CA TRP A 35 22.12 8.47 -7.10
C TRP A 35 22.00 9.72 -7.97
N GLU A 36 21.61 9.58 -9.24
CA GLU A 36 21.41 10.71 -10.16
C GLU A 36 20.29 11.64 -9.68
N ARG A 37 19.15 11.09 -9.24
CA ARG A 37 18.05 11.85 -8.66
C ARG A 37 18.43 12.62 -7.40
N PHE A 38 19.24 12.01 -6.54
CA PHE A 38 19.73 12.68 -5.34
C PHE A 38 20.66 13.85 -5.68
N VAL A 39 21.56 13.68 -6.66
CA VAL A 39 22.44 14.77 -7.13
C VAL A 39 21.61 15.93 -7.69
N GLU A 40 20.62 15.63 -8.54
CA GLU A 40 19.69 16.62 -9.10
C GLU A 40 18.89 17.35 -8.02
N HIS A 41 18.43 16.65 -6.99
CA HIS A 41 17.73 17.23 -5.86
C HIS A 41 18.62 18.24 -5.11
N VAL A 42 19.86 17.86 -4.76
CA VAL A 42 20.82 18.75 -4.10
C VAL A 42 21.15 19.96 -4.96
N GLU A 43 21.32 19.77 -6.28
CA GLU A 43 21.57 20.87 -7.21
C GLU A 43 20.37 21.82 -7.30
N THR A 44 19.15 21.29 -7.33
CA THR A 44 17.91 22.06 -7.39
C THR A 44 17.70 22.88 -6.11
N GLU A 45 17.95 22.29 -4.94
CA GLU A 45 17.71 22.92 -3.64
C GLU A 45 18.76 23.99 -3.31
N PHE A 46 20.04 23.71 -3.56
CA PHE A 46 21.14 24.58 -3.15
C PHE A 46 21.77 25.38 -4.29
N GLY A 47 21.33 25.16 -5.54
CA GLY A 47 21.88 25.79 -6.75
C GLY A 47 23.29 25.33 -7.13
N SER A 48 23.87 24.38 -6.39
CA SER A 48 25.19 23.79 -6.67
C SER A 48 25.37 22.48 -5.91
N ILE A 49 26.03 21.52 -6.55
CA ILE A 49 26.45 20.26 -5.91
C ILE A 49 27.73 20.42 -5.09
N GLU A 50 28.55 21.44 -5.38
CA GLU A 50 29.87 21.60 -4.78
C GLU A 50 29.75 22.06 -3.32
N GLY A 51 30.35 21.29 -2.40
CA GLY A 51 30.28 21.55 -0.96
C GLY A 51 29.01 21.02 -0.28
N TYR A 52 27.89 20.91 -1.00
CA TYR A 52 26.61 20.45 -0.44
C TYR A 52 26.43 18.94 -0.54
N LEU A 53 26.80 18.31 -1.66
CA LEU A 53 26.51 16.89 -1.89
C LEU A 53 27.02 15.96 -0.77
N GLY A 54 28.18 16.25 -0.19
CA GLY A 54 28.70 15.49 0.96
C GLY A 54 28.01 15.80 2.29
N ARG A 55 27.56 17.03 2.49
CA ARG A 55 26.80 17.42 3.67
C ARG A 55 25.42 16.77 3.66
N GLU A 56 24.71 16.83 2.53
CA GLU A 56 23.38 16.24 2.39
C GLU A 56 23.44 14.71 2.45
N ALA A 57 24.49 14.10 1.87
CA ALA A 57 24.71 12.66 2.03
C ALA A 57 24.91 12.27 3.51
N GLU A 58 25.66 13.06 4.28
CA GLU A 58 25.78 12.82 5.72
C GLU A 58 24.47 13.05 6.47
N ALA A 59 23.65 14.03 6.07
CA ALA A 59 22.35 14.29 6.68
C ALA A 59 21.42 13.07 6.51
N ALA A 60 21.31 12.55 5.28
CA ALA A 60 20.57 11.33 4.99
C ALA A 60 21.10 10.12 5.80
N MET A 61 22.42 9.99 5.96
CA MET A 61 23.02 8.91 6.76
C MET A 61 22.72 9.05 8.25
N ARG A 62 22.80 10.26 8.81
CA ARG A 62 22.48 10.52 10.23
C ARG A 62 21.00 10.28 10.52
N GLU A 63 20.12 10.69 9.61
CA GLU A 63 18.68 10.44 9.71
C GLU A 63 18.38 8.93 9.70
N TYR A 64 19.01 8.17 8.80
CA TYR A 64 18.84 6.72 8.73
C TYR A 64 19.36 6.00 10.00
N ALA A 65 20.44 6.52 10.59
CA ALA A 65 21.06 5.95 11.79
C ALA A 65 20.45 6.44 13.11
N ASP A 66 19.38 7.25 13.08
CA ASP A 66 18.79 7.90 14.26
C ASP A 66 19.77 8.77 15.08
N THR A 67 20.83 9.28 14.46
CA THR A 67 21.89 10.08 15.11
C THR A 67 21.77 11.59 14.84
N ASP A 68 20.69 12.01 14.18
CA ASP A 68 20.38 13.41 13.86
C ASP A 68 19.86 14.23 15.06
N GLY A 69 19.64 13.60 16.22
CA GLY A 69 19.14 14.24 17.43
C GLY A 69 17.61 14.35 17.52
N TYR A 70 16.87 13.90 16.50
CA TYR A 70 15.40 14.01 16.45
C TYR A 70 14.66 12.79 17.03
N ALA A 71 15.37 11.73 17.42
CA ALA A 71 14.77 10.52 18.01
C ALA A 71 13.89 10.82 19.25
N GLY A 72 14.23 11.86 20.01
CA GLY A 72 13.41 12.29 21.16
C GLY A 72 12.10 12.97 20.75
N VAL A 73 12.07 13.66 19.61
CA VAL A 73 10.87 14.28 19.05
C VAL A 73 9.97 13.21 18.46
N GLU A 74 10.54 12.28 17.69
CA GLU A 74 9.80 11.14 17.11
C GLU A 74 9.08 10.34 18.19
N LYS A 75 9.75 9.98 19.29
CA LYS A 75 9.12 9.31 20.44
C LYS A 75 7.94 10.07 21.04
N ARG A 76 7.95 11.41 21.01
CA ARG A 76 6.84 12.23 21.51
C ARG A 76 5.67 12.24 20.53
N VAL A 77 5.96 12.32 19.22
CA VAL A 77 4.96 12.21 18.15
C VAL A 77 4.32 10.83 18.19
N ASP A 78 5.10 9.75 18.31
CA ASP A 78 4.59 8.39 18.42
C ASP A 78 3.69 8.20 19.64
N ARG A 79 4.08 8.80 20.78
CA ARG A 79 3.23 8.80 21.99
C ARG A 79 1.91 9.52 21.74
N LEU A 80 1.91 10.61 20.97
CA LEU A 80 0.71 11.37 20.64
C LEU A 80 -0.20 10.59 19.69
N VAL A 81 0.36 10.00 18.64
CA VAL A 81 -0.34 9.11 17.69
C VAL A 81 -0.95 7.92 18.43
N LYS A 82 -0.20 7.30 19.33
CA LYS A 82 -0.72 6.22 20.17
C LYS A 82 -1.81 6.71 21.12
N ALA A 83 -1.66 7.90 21.72
CA ALA A 83 -2.68 8.45 22.60
C ALA A 83 -4.00 8.75 21.85
N SER A 84 -3.94 9.06 20.55
CA SER A 84 -5.15 9.15 19.72
C SER A 84 -5.70 7.78 19.31
N GLY A 85 -5.10 6.66 19.71
CA GLY A 85 -5.57 5.32 19.35
C GLY A 85 -5.24 4.93 17.91
N ARG A 86 -4.25 5.56 17.28
CA ARG A 86 -3.71 5.16 15.98
C ARG A 86 -2.44 4.32 16.17
N SER A 87 -2.15 3.46 15.18
CA SER A 87 -0.89 2.72 15.15
C SER A 87 0.28 3.63 14.74
N SER A 88 1.42 3.46 15.41
CA SER A 88 2.65 4.20 15.10
C SER A 88 3.42 3.63 13.89
N GLU A 89 3.13 2.38 13.47
CA GLU A 89 3.97 1.65 12.52
C GLU A 89 3.67 1.90 11.03
N GLY A 90 2.57 2.56 10.66
CA GLY A 90 2.07 2.61 9.26
C GLY A 90 2.86 3.45 8.24
N ASP A 91 3.88 4.20 8.66
CA ASP A 91 4.68 5.07 7.76
C ASP A 91 6.15 4.64 7.62
N GLY A 92 6.56 3.57 8.33
CA GLY A 92 7.97 3.35 8.66
C GLY A 92 8.74 2.42 7.74
N LYS A 93 8.08 1.58 6.92
CA LYS A 93 8.77 0.51 6.18
C LYS A 93 8.46 0.58 4.69
N GLU A 94 9.03 1.60 4.03
CA GLU A 94 9.07 1.69 2.58
C GLU A 94 9.63 0.42 1.93
N LYS A 95 9.02 0.07 0.80
CA LYS A 95 9.06 -1.20 0.09
C LYS A 95 10.48 -1.76 -0.06
N ASN A 96 10.74 -2.88 0.61
CA ASN A 96 12.05 -3.52 0.67
C ASN A 96 12.60 -4.09 -0.67
N SER A 97 11.87 -4.00 -1.79
CA SER A 97 12.18 -4.73 -3.02
C SER A 97 12.76 -3.91 -4.18
N GLN A 98 12.68 -2.57 -4.17
CA GLN A 98 12.84 -1.78 -5.41
C GLN A 98 14.27 -1.70 -5.99
N PHE A 99 15.32 -2.03 -5.23
CA PHE A 99 16.71 -1.77 -5.64
C PHE A 99 17.55 -3.02 -5.95
N ASN A 100 16.98 -4.22 -5.83
CA ASN A 100 17.70 -5.45 -6.12
C ASN A 100 17.79 -5.69 -7.64
N GLY A 101 19.00 -5.94 -8.16
CA GLY A 101 19.22 -6.27 -9.58
C GLY A 101 19.30 -5.07 -10.53
N VAL A 102 19.22 -3.84 -10.03
CA VAL A 102 19.25 -2.60 -10.83
C VAL A 102 20.70 -2.17 -11.15
N PRO A 103 20.98 -1.52 -12.31
CA PRO A 103 22.30 -0.98 -12.61
C PRO A 103 22.86 -0.07 -11.51
N THR A 104 24.13 -0.27 -11.14
CA THR A 104 24.79 0.48 -10.05
C THR A 104 25.90 1.40 -10.56
N THR A 105 26.13 2.50 -9.85
CA THR A 105 27.26 3.41 -10.03
C THR A 105 28.11 3.48 -8.77
N ARG A 106 29.38 3.86 -8.91
CA ARG A 106 30.30 4.00 -7.78
C ARG A 106 30.21 5.42 -7.23
N VAL A 107 29.72 5.56 -6.01
CA VAL A 107 29.63 6.84 -5.32
C VAL A 107 30.95 7.16 -4.65
N THR A 108 31.39 8.42 -4.73
CA THR A 108 32.74 8.85 -4.34
C THR A 108 32.77 10.07 -3.43
N VAL A 109 31.65 10.34 -2.76
CA VAL A 109 31.47 11.51 -1.90
C VAL A 109 32.26 11.36 -0.60
N ARG A 110 32.72 12.48 -0.03
CA ARG A 110 33.45 12.49 1.25
C ARG A 110 32.50 12.79 2.41
N VAL A 111 32.56 11.96 3.44
CA VAL A 111 31.74 12.05 4.65
C VAL A 111 32.61 11.95 5.90
N ASP A 112 32.09 12.40 7.03
CA ASP A 112 32.67 12.19 8.35
C ASP A 112 32.77 10.67 8.66
N PRO A 113 33.93 10.18 9.16
CA PRO A 113 34.13 8.77 9.47
C PRO A 113 33.17 8.26 10.55
N GLU A 114 32.82 9.08 11.56
CA GLU A 114 31.88 8.69 12.62
C GLU A 114 30.49 8.41 12.00
N VAL A 115 30.01 9.29 11.13
CA VAL A 115 28.73 9.11 10.41
C VAL A 115 28.74 7.85 9.55
N LYS A 116 29.85 7.56 8.87
CA LYS A 116 29.99 6.35 8.06
C LYS A 116 29.90 5.08 8.90
N ASP A 117 30.52 5.08 10.07
CA ASP A 117 30.54 3.93 10.96
C ASP A 117 29.20 3.74 11.69
N ASP A 118 28.56 4.82 12.13
CA ASP A 118 27.20 4.79 12.69
C ASP A 118 26.18 4.27 11.67
N PHE A 119 26.23 4.80 10.44
CA PHE A 119 25.39 4.32 9.35
C PHE A 119 25.62 2.84 9.05
N ARG A 120 26.88 2.37 9.05
CA ARG A 120 27.20 0.95 8.85
C ARG A 120 26.67 0.09 9.98
N ALA A 121 26.72 0.58 11.22
CA ALA A 121 26.17 -0.13 12.37
C ALA A 121 24.64 -0.29 12.25
N ALA A 122 23.94 0.77 11.86
CA ALA A 122 22.50 0.71 11.58
C ALA A 122 22.18 -0.21 10.39
N ALA A 123 22.90 -0.05 9.27
CA ALA A 123 22.67 -0.82 8.05
C ALA A 123 22.90 -2.34 8.21
N LYS A 124 23.78 -2.77 9.14
CA LYS A 124 24.00 -4.19 9.46
C LYS A 124 22.76 -4.91 10.00
N GLN A 125 21.74 -4.18 10.44
CA GLN A 125 20.46 -4.76 10.85
C GLN A 125 19.61 -5.21 9.65
N SER A 126 19.99 -4.81 8.44
CA SER A 126 19.38 -5.25 7.18
C SER A 126 20.28 -6.27 6.47
N ASP A 127 19.70 -7.24 5.78
CA ASP A 127 20.43 -8.22 4.95
C ASP A 127 20.96 -7.62 3.63
N GLN A 128 20.98 -6.29 3.49
CA GLN A 128 21.28 -5.60 2.26
C GLN A 128 22.70 -5.05 2.21
N SER A 129 23.19 -4.82 0.98
CA SER A 129 24.48 -4.15 0.81
C SER A 129 24.40 -2.68 1.25
N TYR A 130 25.49 -2.17 1.82
CA TYR A 130 25.55 -0.77 2.28
C TYR A 130 25.20 0.26 1.21
N GLY A 131 25.49 -0.02 -0.07
CA GLY A 131 25.13 0.88 -1.15
C GLY A 131 23.63 0.88 -1.48
N VAL A 132 22.94 -0.25 -1.29
CA VAL A 132 21.47 -0.32 -1.39
C VAL A 132 20.82 0.37 -0.20
N THR A 133 21.33 0.14 1.02
CA THR A 133 20.86 0.85 2.21
C THR A 133 21.06 2.36 2.08
N PHE A 134 22.19 2.79 1.52
CA PHE A 134 22.47 4.21 1.29
C PHE A 134 21.55 4.81 0.22
N ALA A 135 21.24 4.08 -0.86
CA ALA A 135 20.23 4.51 -1.83
C ALA A 135 18.86 4.78 -1.17
N ARG A 136 18.47 3.96 -0.19
CA ARG A 136 17.23 4.20 0.55
C ARG A 136 17.31 5.43 1.42
N ALA A 137 18.41 5.59 2.15
CA ALA A 137 18.61 6.75 3.01
C ALA A 137 18.47 8.06 2.20
N ILE A 138 19.10 8.15 1.02
CA ILE A 138 19.00 9.34 0.16
C ILE A 138 17.64 9.50 -0.50
N GLN A 139 16.96 8.40 -0.86
CA GLN A 139 15.59 8.42 -1.38
C GLN A 139 14.64 9.00 -0.33
N THR A 140 14.65 8.41 0.87
CA THR A 140 13.81 8.83 1.98
C THR A 140 14.10 10.29 2.36
N TYR A 141 15.37 10.70 2.37
CA TYR A 141 15.75 12.11 2.60
C TYR A 141 15.14 13.06 1.57
N ARG A 142 15.28 12.73 0.28
CA ARG A 142 14.72 13.49 -0.84
C ARG A 142 13.19 13.58 -0.77
N ASP A 143 12.53 12.53 -0.31
CA ASP A 143 11.08 12.47 -0.14
C ASP A 143 10.62 13.22 1.15
N GLY A 144 11.46 14.14 1.66
CA GLY A 144 11.21 15.01 2.80
C GLY A 144 11.73 14.47 4.14
N GLY A 145 12.36 13.29 4.12
CA GLY A 145 13.07 12.72 5.26
C GLY A 145 12.18 12.52 6.48
N ARG A 146 12.80 12.70 7.65
CA ARG A 146 12.14 12.53 8.95
C ARG A 146 11.12 13.63 9.20
N ALA A 147 11.40 14.85 8.76
CA ALA A 147 10.49 15.98 8.91
C ALA A 147 9.15 15.67 8.23
N ALA A 148 9.14 15.28 6.95
CA ALA A 148 7.92 14.93 6.25
C ALA A 148 7.21 13.70 6.84
N ARG A 149 7.94 12.70 7.36
CA ARG A 149 7.32 11.58 8.09
C ARG A 149 6.64 12.03 9.39
N LEU A 150 7.29 12.90 10.16
CA LEU A 150 6.73 13.43 11.41
C LEU A 150 5.55 14.38 11.14
N GLU A 151 5.63 15.21 10.10
CA GLU A 151 4.53 16.05 9.64
C GLU A 151 3.31 15.19 9.26
N ARG A 152 3.48 14.17 8.42
CA ARG A 152 2.38 13.23 8.11
C ARG A 152 1.77 12.57 9.35
N ARG A 153 2.59 12.19 10.33
CA ARG A 153 2.10 11.65 11.62
C ARG A 153 1.33 12.69 12.43
N LEU A 154 1.79 13.94 12.45
CA LEU A 154 1.13 15.03 13.15
C LEU A 154 -0.17 15.45 12.45
N ASP A 155 -0.19 15.53 11.12
CA ASP A 155 -1.37 15.84 10.32
C ASP A 155 -2.49 14.84 10.61
N ARG A 156 -2.18 13.53 10.71
CA ARG A 156 -3.15 12.51 11.13
C ARG A 156 -3.76 12.75 12.51
N VAL A 157 -2.97 13.26 13.46
CA VAL A 157 -3.45 13.63 14.79
C VAL A 157 -4.26 14.93 14.75
N LEU A 158 -3.86 15.89 13.91
CA LEU A 158 -4.57 17.15 13.72
C LEU A 158 -5.93 16.92 13.07
N GLU A 159 -6.03 16.11 12.02
CA GLU A 159 -7.29 15.69 11.40
C GLU A 159 -8.24 15.06 12.42
N ASP A 160 -7.72 14.21 13.32
CA ASP A 160 -8.50 13.65 14.42
C ASP A 160 -9.00 14.77 15.37
N ALA A 161 -8.10 15.69 15.76
CA ALA A 161 -8.47 16.80 16.64
C ALA A 161 -9.47 17.76 15.98
N GLU A 162 -9.39 17.99 14.67
CA GLU A 162 -10.30 18.79 13.88
C GLU A 162 -11.67 18.11 13.75
N LYS A 163 -11.70 16.82 13.39
CA LYS A 163 -12.92 16.02 13.37
C LYS A 163 -13.61 16.03 14.75
N MET A 164 -12.84 15.90 15.83
CA MET A 164 -13.34 16.03 17.20
C MET A 164 -13.95 17.41 17.47
N LEU A 165 -13.32 18.50 17.00
CA LEU A 165 -13.81 19.86 17.20
C LEU A 165 -15.07 20.17 16.37
N GLU A 166 -15.18 19.64 15.15
CA GLU A 166 -16.38 19.77 14.31
C GLU A 166 -17.60 19.15 15.00
N HIS A 167 -17.44 17.96 15.58
CA HIS A 167 -18.54 17.25 16.28
C HIS A 167 -18.93 17.94 17.61
N VAL A 168 -18.04 18.74 18.21
CA VAL A 168 -18.33 19.56 19.40
C VAL A 168 -19.16 20.80 19.04
N SER A 169 -19.17 21.23 17.78
CA SER A 169 -19.86 22.46 17.35
C SER A 169 -21.32 22.27 16.94
N GLU A 170 -21.75 21.04 16.67
CA GLU A 170 -23.11 20.75 16.16
C GLU A 170 -24.07 20.19 17.22
N ASP A 171 -23.57 19.65 18.34
CA ASP A 171 -24.39 19.10 19.43
C ASP A 171 -24.35 19.98 20.71
N SER A 172 -25.26 20.96 20.75
CA SER A 172 -25.99 21.48 21.92
C SER A 172 -25.29 21.91 23.22
N GLU A 173 -25.79 23.02 23.76
CA GLU A 173 -25.55 23.63 25.08
C GLU A 173 -25.67 22.65 26.28
N ASP A 174 -24.62 21.91 26.63
CA ASP A 174 -24.20 21.67 28.03
C ASP A 174 -22.87 20.92 28.12
N ASP A 175 -21.98 21.41 28.98
CA ASP A 175 -20.77 20.74 29.49
C ASP A 175 -19.58 20.44 28.52
N GLY A 176 -18.87 21.53 28.17
CA GLY A 176 -17.41 21.62 28.04
C GLY A 176 -16.63 20.58 27.22
N VAL A 177 -16.15 20.97 26.02
CA VAL A 177 -14.96 20.46 25.28
C VAL A 177 -14.65 18.95 25.45
N SER A 178 -15.67 18.11 25.52
CA SER A 178 -15.52 16.70 25.86
C SER A 178 -15.90 15.89 24.65
N MET A 179 -14.93 15.12 24.14
CA MET A 179 -15.12 14.19 23.03
C MET A 179 -16.45 13.43 23.14
N GLY A 180 -17.15 13.25 22.03
CA GLY A 180 -18.35 12.41 21.95
C GLY A 180 -18.09 11.03 22.58
N LYS A 181 -19.06 10.49 23.32
CA LYS A 181 -18.89 9.22 24.05
C LYS A 181 -18.43 8.08 23.13
N HIS A 182 -18.95 8.05 21.90
CA HIS A 182 -18.61 7.04 20.90
C HIS A 182 -17.11 7.08 20.55
N GLU A 183 -16.57 8.25 20.19
CA GLU A 183 -15.18 8.40 19.80
C GLU A 183 -14.20 8.08 20.94
N ARG A 184 -14.53 8.48 22.18
CA ARG A 184 -13.77 8.06 23.37
C ARG A 184 -13.72 6.55 23.53
N CYS A 185 -14.84 5.87 23.29
CA CYS A 185 -14.89 4.42 23.33
C CYS A 185 -14.04 3.82 22.22
N VAL A 186 -14.11 4.32 20.97
CA VAL A 186 -13.27 3.85 19.86
C VAL A 186 -11.78 3.97 20.20
N ILE A 187 -11.33 5.13 20.69
CA ILE A 187 -9.93 5.35 21.08
C ILE A 187 -9.51 4.40 22.20
N ALA A 188 -10.35 4.23 23.22
CA ALA A 188 -10.07 3.31 24.32
C ALA A 188 -10.01 1.84 23.84
N ILE A 189 -10.88 1.44 22.92
CA ILE A 189 -10.86 0.10 22.31
C ILE A 189 -9.57 -0.09 21.52
N CYS A 190 -9.17 0.88 20.71
CA CYS A 190 -7.93 0.82 19.93
C CYS A 190 -6.69 0.64 20.83
N ASN A 191 -6.67 1.29 21.99
CA ASN A 191 -5.57 1.20 22.95
C ASN A 191 -5.54 -0.10 23.76
N GLU A 192 -6.67 -0.79 23.91
CA GLU A 192 -6.75 -2.08 24.59
C GLU A 192 -6.28 -3.23 23.68
N LEU A 193 -6.39 -3.08 22.37
CA LEU A 193 -6.02 -4.11 21.40
C LEU A 193 -4.50 -4.17 21.19
N PRO A 194 -3.94 -5.39 21.01
CA PRO A 194 -2.54 -5.55 20.63
C PRO A 194 -2.23 -4.84 19.29
N GLU A 195 -1.15 -4.06 19.25
CA GLU A 195 -0.71 -3.31 18.05
C GLU A 195 -0.33 -4.24 16.88
N ASP A 196 0.19 -5.43 17.19
CA ASP A 196 0.77 -6.33 16.19
C ASP A 196 -0.27 -7.10 15.38
N SER A 197 -1.29 -7.64 16.07
CA SER A 197 -2.38 -8.45 15.52
C SER A 197 -3.35 -8.85 16.64
N PHE A 198 -4.63 -9.00 16.32
CA PHE A 198 -5.65 -9.44 17.28
C PHE A 198 -6.75 -10.26 16.60
N VAL A 199 -7.50 -11.06 17.36
CA VAL A 199 -8.59 -11.87 16.80
C VAL A 199 -9.95 -11.18 16.93
N ASP A 200 -10.92 -11.57 16.08
CA ASP A 200 -12.27 -10.96 16.07
C ASP A 200 -12.97 -11.02 17.44
N ASP A 201 -12.77 -12.10 18.18
CA ASP A 201 -13.31 -12.28 19.54
C ASP A 201 -12.71 -11.27 20.54
N GLU A 202 -11.45 -10.88 20.38
CA GLU A 202 -10.79 -9.87 21.22
C GLU A 202 -11.35 -8.48 20.93
N LEU A 203 -11.55 -8.15 19.65
CA LEU A 203 -12.19 -6.90 19.24
C LEU A 203 -13.63 -6.81 19.76
N GLU A 204 -14.43 -7.87 19.59
CA GLU A 204 -15.82 -7.89 20.06
C GLU A 204 -15.90 -7.81 21.60
N ARG A 205 -14.98 -8.48 22.31
CA ARG A 205 -14.87 -8.37 23.76
C ARG A 205 -14.51 -6.94 24.20
N ALA A 206 -13.50 -6.33 23.59
CA ALA A 206 -13.11 -4.95 23.91
C ALA A 206 -14.25 -3.95 23.65
N ILE A 207 -14.98 -4.09 22.54
CA ILE A 207 -16.17 -3.27 22.24
C ILE A 207 -17.23 -3.44 23.35
N ARG A 208 -17.53 -4.67 23.75
CA ARG A 208 -18.50 -4.94 24.82
C ARG A 208 -18.08 -4.36 26.16
N ASP A 209 -16.81 -4.54 26.52
CA ASP A 209 -16.29 -4.13 27.83
C ASP A 209 -16.20 -2.61 27.96
N ILE A 210 -15.82 -1.91 26.88
CA ILE A 210 -15.56 -0.46 26.89
C ILE A 210 -16.78 0.36 26.49
N ALA A 211 -17.45 0.01 25.38
CA ALA A 211 -18.63 0.75 24.92
C ALA A 211 -19.92 0.31 25.64
N ASN A 212 -19.88 -0.82 26.36
CA ASN A 212 -21.03 -1.42 27.05
C ASN A 212 -22.24 -1.61 26.12
N VAL A 213 -21.97 -2.10 24.91
CA VAL A 213 -22.98 -2.40 23.89
C VAL A 213 -23.06 -3.89 23.63
N HIS A 214 -24.29 -4.40 23.48
CA HIS A 214 -24.53 -5.83 23.21
C HIS A 214 -25.30 -6.08 21.91
N SER A 215 -25.80 -5.02 21.27
CA SER A 215 -26.56 -5.13 20.03
C SER A 215 -25.61 -5.41 18.86
N LYS A 216 -25.98 -6.35 17.97
CA LYS A 216 -25.18 -6.64 16.76
C LYS A 216 -24.96 -5.40 15.88
N PRO A 217 -25.97 -4.54 15.63
CA PRO A 217 -25.77 -3.32 14.85
C PRO A 217 -24.75 -2.38 15.47
N SER A 218 -24.82 -2.13 16.79
CA SER A 218 -23.87 -1.24 17.47
C SER A 218 -22.46 -1.82 17.50
N ILE A 219 -22.30 -3.12 17.76
CA ILE A 219 -20.99 -3.78 17.71
C ILE A 219 -20.37 -3.63 16.31
N ARG A 220 -21.17 -3.75 15.25
CA ARG A 220 -20.70 -3.61 13.86
C ARG A 220 -20.22 -2.19 13.56
N GLU A 221 -20.89 -1.18 14.08
CA GLU A 221 -20.52 0.23 13.94
C GLU A 221 -19.13 0.49 14.57
N TYR A 222 -18.98 0.24 15.87
CA TYR A 222 -17.69 0.37 16.56
C TYR A 222 -16.58 -0.47 15.91
N ARG A 223 -16.91 -1.69 15.45
CA ARG A 223 -15.97 -2.55 14.73
C ARG A 223 -15.41 -1.87 13.49
N GLN A 224 -16.28 -1.26 12.67
CA GLN A 224 -15.86 -0.57 11.46
C GLN A 224 -14.92 0.60 11.79
N ASP A 225 -15.29 1.42 12.76
CA ASP A 225 -14.50 2.60 13.16
C ASP A 225 -13.14 2.22 13.74
N VAL A 226 -13.07 1.14 14.53
CA VAL A 226 -11.81 0.63 15.09
C VAL A 226 -10.91 0.05 13.98
N ILE A 227 -11.47 -0.71 13.05
CA ILE A 227 -10.72 -1.29 11.91
C ILE A 227 -10.13 -0.17 11.03
N GLU A 228 -10.95 0.83 10.72
CA GLU A 228 -10.53 1.98 9.92
C GLU A 228 -9.42 2.76 10.64
N ARG A 229 -9.61 3.05 11.94
CA ARG A 229 -8.66 3.83 12.75
C ARG A 229 -7.32 3.12 12.98
N LEU A 230 -7.33 1.80 13.16
CA LEU A 230 -6.11 0.99 13.32
C LEU A 230 -5.45 0.64 11.98
N GLU A 231 -6.09 0.95 10.85
CA GLU A 231 -5.61 0.62 9.49
C GLU A 231 -5.27 -0.88 9.35
N VAL A 232 -6.11 -1.73 9.95
CA VAL A 232 -5.94 -3.20 9.96
C VAL A 232 -6.80 -3.88 8.91
N GLU A 233 -6.37 -5.08 8.51
CA GLU A 233 -7.05 -5.94 7.55
C GLU A 233 -7.11 -7.37 8.08
N PRO A 234 -8.12 -8.15 7.70
CA PRO A 234 -8.14 -9.56 8.00
C PRO A 234 -6.98 -10.27 7.29
N HIS A 235 -6.36 -11.22 7.99
CA HIS A 235 -5.21 -11.96 7.52
C HIS A 235 -5.61 -12.81 6.30
N PRO A 236 -4.82 -12.80 5.20
CA PRO A 236 -5.20 -13.44 3.93
C PRO A 236 -5.45 -14.95 4.01
N GLU A 237 -4.90 -15.63 5.02
CA GLU A 237 -5.06 -17.07 5.24
C GLU A 237 -5.88 -17.41 6.49
N VAL A 238 -6.09 -16.44 7.39
CA VAL A 238 -6.70 -16.67 8.71
C VAL A 238 -7.77 -15.59 8.93
N PRO A 239 -8.98 -15.77 8.40
CA PRO A 239 -9.97 -14.69 8.28
C PRO A 239 -10.40 -14.01 9.59
N HIS A 240 -10.20 -14.67 10.74
CA HIS A 240 -10.55 -14.15 12.06
C HIS A 240 -9.42 -13.38 12.74
N LEU A 241 -8.24 -13.30 12.12
CA LEU A 241 -7.07 -12.57 12.62
C LEU A 241 -6.95 -11.24 11.89
N TRP A 242 -6.87 -10.14 12.62
CA TRP A 242 -6.63 -8.80 12.10
C TRP A 242 -5.15 -8.45 12.19
N VAL A 243 -4.59 -7.92 11.12
CA VAL A 243 -3.18 -7.52 11.02
C VAL A 243 -3.05 -6.14 10.36
N PRO A 244 -2.05 -5.32 10.71
CA PRO A 244 -1.77 -4.06 10.03
C PRO A 244 -1.62 -4.23 8.51
N HIS A 245 -2.08 -3.24 7.73
CA HIS A 245 -2.05 -3.26 6.26
C HIS A 245 -0.67 -3.64 5.67
N GLU A 246 0.41 -3.10 6.25
CA GLU A 246 1.77 -3.40 5.81
C GLU A 246 2.15 -4.87 5.99
N LYS A 247 1.72 -5.49 7.09
CA LYS A 247 1.95 -6.91 7.34
C LYS A 247 1.13 -7.74 6.36
N ALA A 248 -0.16 -7.41 6.18
CA ALA A 248 -1.01 -8.08 5.18
C ALA A 248 -0.41 -8.03 3.76
N ALA A 249 0.17 -6.90 3.37
CA ALA A 249 0.81 -6.72 2.06
C ALA A 249 2.06 -7.61 1.88
N LYS A 250 2.79 -7.94 2.95
CA LYS A 250 3.95 -8.85 2.89
C LYS A 250 3.54 -10.30 2.63
N TRP A 251 2.37 -10.73 3.09
CA TRP A 251 1.86 -12.08 2.86
C TRP A 251 1.38 -12.28 1.42
N ARG A 252 0.84 -11.24 0.80
CA ARG A 252 0.42 -11.25 -0.60
C ARG A 252 0.95 -10.01 -1.34
N PRO A 253 2.25 -9.98 -1.67
CA PRO A 253 2.87 -8.83 -2.33
C PRO A 253 2.19 -8.59 -3.68
N GLY A 254 1.90 -7.32 -3.98
CA GLY A 254 1.30 -6.90 -5.25
C GLY A 254 -0.18 -7.24 -5.45
N VAL A 255 -0.87 -7.83 -4.47
CA VAL A 255 -2.34 -7.91 -4.48
C VAL A 255 -2.92 -6.60 -3.91
N PRO A 256 -3.78 -5.88 -4.65
CA PRO A 256 -4.49 -4.72 -4.14
C PRO A 256 -5.30 -5.02 -2.88
N LYS A 257 -5.51 -3.99 -2.04
CA LYS A 257 -6.24 -4.09 -0.77
C LYS A 257 -7.61 -4.75 -0.94
N GLU A 258 -8.35 -4.28 -1.94
CA GLU A 258 -9.71 -4.67 -2.27
C GLU A 258 -9.80 -6.14 -2.72
N CYS A 259 -8.69 -6.70 -3.21
CA CYS A 259 -8.58 -8.11 -3.61
C CYS A 259 -8.01 -9.01 -2.49
N ARG A 260 -7.41 -8.46 -1.43
CA ARG A 260 -6.91 -9.21 -0.26
C ARG A 260 -7.99 -9.47 0.78
N GLN A 261 -8.85 -8.48 1.02
CA GLN A 261 -9.85 -8.55 2.07
C GLN A 261 -11.06 -9.43 1.68
N PRO A 262 -11.74 -10.09 2.63
CA PRO A 262 -13.04 -10.71 2.41
C PRO A 262 -14.08 -9.70 1.92
N PRO A 263 -14.97 -10.08 0.99
CA PRO A 263 -16.02 -9.21 0.46
C PRO A 263 -16.92 -8.53 1.50
N GLU A 264 -17.10 -9.17 2.65
CA GLU A 264 -17.97 -8.71 3.74
C GLU A 264 -17.46 -7.41 4.38
N HIS A 265 -16.15 -7.19 4.36
CA HIS A 265 -15.49 -6.01 4.93
C HIS A 265 -15.31 -4.87 3.93
N LEU A 266 -15.61 -5.11 2.65
CA LEU A 266 -15.50 -4.10 1.61
C LEU A 266 -16.79 -3.26 1.56
N ASP A 267 -16.63 -1.94 1.48
CA ASP A 267 -17.72 -1.03 1.13
C ASP A 267 -18.13 -1.19 -0.35
N SER A 268 -19.15 -0.42 -0.79
CA SER A 268 -19.66 -0.52 -2.16
C SER A 268 -18.60 -0.14 -3.21
N ASP A 269 -17.82 0.91 -2.97
CA ASP A 269 -16.87 1.44 -3.94
C ASP A 269 -15.63 0.55 -4.02
N GLN A 270 -15.16 0.03 -2.89
CA GLN A 270 -14.12 -0.99 -2.83
C GLN A 270 -14.55 -2.29 -3.52
N ARG A 271 -15.83 -2.70 -3.40
CA ARG A 271 -16.36 -3.85 -4.15
C ARG A 271 -16.39 -3.59 -5.66
N VAL A 272 -16.74 -2.37 -6.08
CA VAL A 272 -16.68 -1.97 -7.49
C VAL A 272 -15.24 -2.02 -7.99
N LYS A 273 -14.30 -1.45 -7.24
CA LYS A 273 -12.88 -1.46 -7.58
C LYS A 273 -12.32 -2.89 -7.63
N ARG A 274 -12.70 -3.76 -6.70
CA ARG A 274 -12.36 -5.21 -6.76
C ARG A 274 -12.83 -5.87 -8.05
N ILE A 275 -14.04 -5.55 -8.54
CA ILE A 275 -14.53 -6.07 -9.83
C ILE A 275 -13.64 -5.56 -10.96
N GLN A 276 -13.36 -4.26 -11.01
CA GLN A 276 -12.53 -3.64 -12.05
C GLN A 276 -11.13 -4.26 -12.11
N LEU A 277 -10.49 -4.42 -10.95
CA LEU A 277 -9.17 -5.05 -10.82
C LEU A 277 -9.18 -6.53 -11.21
N ALA A 278 -10.15 -7.31 -10.74
CA ALA A 278 -10.23 -8.74 -11.04
C ALA A 278 -10.52 -9.02 -12.52
N VAL A 279 -11.47 -8.29 -13.13
CA VAL A 279 -11.83 -8.47 -14.54
C VAL A 279 -10.75 -7.88 -15.45
N GLY A 280 -10.21 -6.71 -15.10
CA GLY A 280 -9.08 -6.10 -15.77
C GLY A 280 -7.87 -7.02 -15.81
N ARG A 281 -7.49 -7.63 -14.69
CA ARG A 281 -6.41 -8.62 -14.63
C ARG A 281 -6.66 -9.79 -15.58
N ARG A 282 -7.89 -10.32 -15.62
CA ARG A 282 -8.26 -11.41 -16.56
C ARG A 282 -8.12 -10.97 -18.02
N ALA A 283 -8.53 -9.74 -18.36
CA ALA A 283 -8.32 -9.17 -19.68
C ALA A 283 -6.84 -8.96 -20.02
N GLY A 284 -6.01 -8.63 -19.03
CA GLY A 284 -4.58 -8.39 -19.21
C GLY A 284 -3.76 -9.64 -19.49
N VAL A 285 -4.33 -10.81 -19.24
CA VAL A 285 -3.76 -12.13 -19.58
C VAL A 285 -4.12 -12.53 -21.02
N THR A 286 -5.15 -11.92 -21.64
CA THR A 286 -5.52 -12.25 -23.02
C THR A 286 -4.73 -11.40 -24.03
N ASP A 287 -4.31 -12.01 -25.14
CA ASP A 287 -3.57 -11.30 -26.21
C ASP A 287 -4.36 -10.11 -26.80
N THR A 288 -5.69 -10.19 -26.73
CA THR A 288 -6.58 -9.14 -27.24
C THR A 288 -6.78 -7.99 -26.26
N GLY A 289 -6.44 -8.17 -24.97
CA GLY A 289 -6.75 -7.22 -23.90
C GLY A 289 -8.25 -7.11 -23.63
N LYS A 290 -9.04 -8.11 -24.05
CA LYS A 290 -10.50 -8.11 -23.93
C LYS A 290 -10.98 -9.34 -23.16
N VAL A 291 -12.01 -9.17 -22.35
CA VAL A 291 -12.68 -10.28 -21.66
C VAL A 291 -14.16 -10.00 -21.46
N ARG A 292 -14.94 -11.08 -21.32
CA ARG A 292 -16.34 -11.06 -20.93
C ARG A 292 -16.49 -11.93 -19.67
N VAL A 293 -17.10 -11.38 -18.62
CA VAL A 293 -17.32 -12.09 -17.35
C VAL A 293 -18.78 -11.95 -16.92
N THR A 294 -19.43 -13.07 -16.63
CA THR A 294 -20.83 -13.12 -16.24
C THR A 294 -21.05 -12.72 -14.78
N ALA A 295 -22.28 -12.29 -14.45
CA ALA A 295 -22.67 -12.00 -13.07
C ALA A 295 -22.49 -13.22 -12.13
N THR A 296 -22.67 -14.44 -12.66
CA THR A 296 -22.48 -15.69 -11.92
C THR A 296 -21.01 -15.89 -11.57
N GLU A 297 -20.11 -15.75 -12.56
CA GLU A 297 -18.66 -15.85 -12.34
C GLU A 297 -18.16 -14.79 -11.34
N LEU A 298 -18.65 -13.55 -11.43
CA LEU A 298 -18.27 -12.50 -10.46
C LEU A 298 -18.72 -12.86 -9.05
N ARG A 299 -19.95 -13.35 -8.90
CA ARG A 299 -20.46 -13.75 -7.59
C ARG A 299 -19.64 -14.89 -7.00
N GLU A 300 -19.30 -15.90 -7.80
CA GLU A 300 -18.63 -17.11 -7.32
C GLU A 300 -17.13 -16.93 -7.12
N HIS A 301 -16.44 -16.26 -8.04
CA HIS A 301 -14.98 -16.17 -8.03
C HIS A 301 -14.43 -14.85 -7.50
N VAL A 302 -15.17 -13.74 -7.62
CA VAL A 302 -14.73 -12.44 -7.09
C VAL A 302 -15.26 -12.23 -5.67
N PHE A 303 -16.50 -12.65 -5.41
CA PHE A 303 -17.15 -12.44 -4.11
C PHE A 303 -17.40 -13.72 -3.30
N GLU A 304 -16.95 -14.90 -3.76
CA GLU A 304 -17.05 -16.17 -3.02
C GLU A 304 -18.48 -16.51 -2.55
N GLY A 305 -19.49 -16.04 -3.28
CA GLY A 305 -20.91 -16.23 -2.92
C GLY A 305 -21.46 -15.27 -1.86
N ALA A 306 -20.64 -14.36 -1.31
CA ALA A 306 -21.06 -13.44 -0.24
C ALA A 306 -22.09 -12.39 -0.68
N THR A 307 -22.21 -12.11 -1.99
CA THR A 307 -23.13 -11.11 -2.54
C THR A 307 -24.37 -11.74 -3.18
N SER A 308 -25.53 -11.09 -3.00
CA SER A 308 -26.76 -11.50 -3.68
C SER A 308 -26.70 -11.20 -5.18
N THR A 309 -27.42 -11.97 -6.01
CA THR A 309 -27.48 -11.73 -7.47
C THR A 309 -27.94 -10.31 -7.83
N LYS A 310 -28.83 -9.71 -7.02
CA LYS A 310 -29.29 -8.34 -7.21
C LYS A 310 -28.15 -7.35 -6.95
N THR A 311 -27.47 -7.50 -5.82
CA THR A 311 -26.33 -6.67 -5.41
C THR A 311 -25.19 -6.77 -6.43
N THR A 312 -24.85 -7.97 -6.91
CA THR A 312 -23.80 -8.15 -7.92
C THR A 312 -24.11 -7.39 -9.21
N ARG A 313 -25.36 -7.40 -9.69
CA ARG A 313 -25.75 -6.65 -10.89
C ARG A 313 -25.67 -5.13 -10.69
N GLU A 314 -25.96 -4.66 -9.49
CA GLU A 314 -25.85 -3.24 -9.15
C GLU A 314 -24.38 -2.80 -9.13
N LEU A 315 -23.51 -3.58 -8.48
CA LEU A 315 -22.06 -3.35 -8.49
C LEU A 315 -21.47 -3.42 -9.91
N MET A 316 -21.93 -4.33 -10.77
CA MET A 316 -21.53 -4.39 -12.18
C MET A 316 -21.94 -3.12 -12.94
N ARG A 317 -23.12 -2.57 -12.66
CA ARG A 317 -23.57 -1.32 -13.27
C ARG A 317 -22.71 -0.15 -12.84
N SER A 318 -22.33 -0.09 -11.56
CA SER A 318 -21.40 0.93 -11.06
C SER A 318 -20.01 0.77 -11.67
N ALA A 319 -19.50 -0.46 -11.78
CA ALA A 319 -18.20 -0.74 -12.42
C ALA A 319 -18.16 -0.32 -13.90
N ALA A 320 -19.28 -0.45 -14.61
CA ALA A 320 -19.43 -0.06 -16.01
C ALA A 320 -19.59 1.46 -16.24
N GLN A 321 -19.51 2.28 -15.20
CA GLN A 321 -19.45 3.74 -15.37
C GLN A 321 -18.07 4.21 -15.89
N VAL A 322 -17.05 3.34 -15.82
CA VAL A 322 -15.71 3.63 -16.33
C VAL A 322 -15.60 3.28 -17.81
N VAL A 323 -15.09 4.21 -18.60
CA VAL A 323 -14.89 4.02 -20.05
C VAL A 323 -13.93 2.85 -20.30
N GLY A 324 -14.33 1.94 -21.20
CA GLY A 324 -13.61 0.68 -21.44
C GLY A 324 -14.15 -0.52 -20.64
N ILE A 325 -15.16 -0.30 -19.78
CA ILE A 325 -15.91 -1.35 -19.07
C ILE A 325 -17.40 -1.21 -19.42
N ASP A 326 -17.96 -2.18 -20.12
CA ASP A 326 -19.35 -2.16 -20.59
C ASP A 326 -20.19 -3.25 -19.92
N LEU A 327 -21.46 -2.94 -19.62
CA LEU A 327 -22.42 -3.91 -19.09
C LEU A 327 -23.38 -4.38 -20.19
N ASP A 328 -23.22 -5.64 -20.61
CA ASP A 328 -24.15 -6.32 -21.51
C ASP A 328 -25.32 -6.91 -20.70
N THR A 329 -26.44 -6.18 -20.71
CA THR A 329 -27.71 -6.62 -20.09
C THR A 329 -28.60 -7.44 -21.03
N SER A 330 -28.23 -7.55 -22.32
CA SER A 330 -29.03 -8.25 -23.33
C SER A 330 -28.98 -9.77 -23.20
N THR A 331 -28.00 -10.28 -22.44
CA THR A 331 -27.77 -11.70 -22.21
C THR A 331 -28.15 -12.11 -20.80
N SER A 332 -28.57 -13.37 -20.63
CA SER A 332 -28.84 -13.98 -19.33
C SER A 332 -27.89 -15.16 -19.12
N PRO A 333 -27.00 -15.11 -18.11
CA PRO A 333 -26.79 -14.02 -17.16
C PRO A 333 -26.13 -12.78 -17.79
N ALA A 334 -26.43 -11.59 -17.24
CA ALA A 334 -25.78 -10.33 -17.64
C ALA A 334 -24.26 -10.45 -17.50
N ALA A 335 -23.52 -9.78 -18.39
CA ALA A 335 -22.06 -9.89 -18.46
C ALA A 335 -21.38 -8.53 -18.51
N LEU A 336 -20.26 -8.41 -17.82
CA LEU A 336 -19.35 -7.28 -17.91
C LEU A 336 -18.32 -7.56 -19.02
N GLN A 337 -18.11 -6.60 -19.91
CA GLN A 337 -17.09 -6.64 -20.96
C GLN A 337 -16.03 -5.61 -20.63
N VAL A 338 -14.76 -5.99 -20.70
CA VAL A 338 -13.64 -5.07 -20.47
C VAL A 338 -12.74 -5.05 -21.70
N ASN A 339 -12.33 -3.85 -22.10
CA ASN A 339 -11.35 -3.61 -23.14
C ASN A 339 -10.21 -2.76 -22.56
N LEU A 340 -9.12 -3.42 -22.19
CA LEU A 340 -7.99 -2.77 -21.52
C LEU A 340 -7.30 -1.70 -22.37
N ARG A 341 -7.34 -1.81 -23.71
CA ARG A 341 -6.72 -0.79 -24.57
C ARG A 341 -7.46 0.54 -24.44
N VAL A 342 -8.79 0.49 -24.49
CA VAL A 342 -9.65 1.66 -24.30
C VAL A 342 -9.56 2.17 -22.86
N LEU A 343 -9.47 1.25 -21.89
CA LEU A 343 -9.28 1.62 -20.49
C LEU A 343 -7.95 2.35 -20.28
N GLY A 344 -6.85 1.88 -20.85
CA GLY A 344 -5.53 2.53 -20.73
C GLY A 344 -5.45 3.90 -21.39
N GLU A 345 -6.23 4.16 -22.44
CA GLU A 345 -6.33 5.47 -23.07
C GLU A 345 -7.17 6.47 -22.26
N THR A 346 -8.16 5.99 -21.51
CA THR A 346 -9.18 6.84 -20.85
C THR A 346 -9.01 6.95 -19.34
N ASN A 347 -8.41 5.93 -18.71
CA ASN A 347 -8.15 5.85 -17.28
C ASN A 347 -6.78 5.16 -17.05
N PRO A 348 -5.68 5.88 -17.31
CA PRO A 348 -4.33 5.32 -17.23
C PRO A 348 -3.97 4.82 -15.83
N ASP A 349 -4.44 5.51 -14.77
CA ASP A 349 -4.16 5.13 -13.38
C ASP A 349 -4.72 3.74 -13.04
N LEU A 350 -6.00 3.50 -13.36
CA LEU A 350 -6.62 2.19 -13.16
C LEU A 350 -5.98 1.12 -14.04
N PHE A 351 -5.55 1.47 -15.26
CA PHE A 351 -4.84 0.56 -16.14
C PHE A 351 -3.48 0.14 -15.54
N GLU A 352 -2.69 1.09 -15.05
CA GLU A 352 -1.41 0.80 -14.38
C GLU A 352 -1.63 -0.09 -13.14
N GLU A 353 -2.63 0.22 -12.30
CA GLU A 353 -2.97 -0.60 -11.14
C GLU A 353 -3.36 -2.05 -11.53
N ILE A 354 -4.07 -2.23 -12.64
CA ILE A 354 -4.42 -3.56 -13.19
C ILE A 354 -3.17 -4.30 -13.69
N ILE A 355 -2.26 -3.62 -14.39
CA ILE A 355 -1.03 -4.22 -14.92
C ILE A 355 -0.10 -4.62 -13.76
N ASP A 356 0.07 -3.75 -12.78
CA ASP A 356 0.83 -4.05 -11.57
C ASP A 356 0.23 -5.24 -10.81
N TYR A 357 -1.09 -5.29 -10.67
CA TYR A 357 -1.75 -6.43 -10.04
C TYR A 357 -1.56 -7.72 -10.82
N ARG A 358 -1.62 -7.67 -12.16
CA ARG A 358 -1.36 -8.83 -13.02
C ARG A 358 0.06 -9.35 -12.86
N ASP A 359 1.05 -8.47 -12.94
CA ASP A 359 2.46 -8.84 -13.05
C ASP A 359 3.07 -9.29 -11.70
N ASN A 360 2.46 -8.90 -10.58
CA ASN A 360 2.95 -9.26 -9.25
C ASN A 360 2.30 -10.50 -8.61
N THR A 361 1.43 -11.25 -9.31
CA THR A 361 0.69 -12.38 -8.68
C THR A 361 0.69 -13.70 -9.47
N ASP A 362 1.35 -14.73 -8.92
CA ASP A 362 1.36 -16.11 -9.44
C ASP A 362 0.07 -16.93 -9.16
N SER A 363 -0.84 -16.43 -8.32
CA SER A 363 -2.06 -17.16 -7.92
C SER A 363 -3.28 -16.22 -7.86
N GLY A 364 -4.08 -16.20 -8.92
CA GLY A 364 -5.21 -15.29 -9.09
C GLY A 364 -6.56 -15.80 -8.60
N LEU A 365 -7.39 -14.92 -8.05
CA LEU A 365 -8.82 -15.18 -7.75
C LEU A 365 -9.64 -15.64 -8.97
N LEU A 366 -9.09 -15.48 -10.17
CA LEU A 366 -9.59 -15.98 -11.44
C LEU A 366 -8.45 -16.67 -12.21
N THR A 367 -7.85 -17.73 -11.65
CA THR A 367 -6.95 -18.60 -12.44
C THR A 367 -7.74 -19.26 -13.57
N SER A 368 -7.12 -19.33 -14.75
CA SER A 368 -7.68 -19.74 -16.04
C SER A 368 -8.59 -20.97 -15.98
N SER A 369 -9.89 -20.77 -15.75
CA SER A 369 -10.88 -21.59 -16.43
C SER A 369 -10.95 -21.04 -17.85
N VAL A 370 -10.28 -21.74 -18.77
CA VAL A 370 -10.65 -21.68 -20.18
C VAL A 370 -11.86 -22.59 -20.30
N PRO A 371 -13.12 -22.10 -20.33
CA PRO A 371 -14.13 -22.85 -21.05
C PRO A 371 -13.78 -22.69 -22.52
N THR A 372 -13.33 -23.77 -23.15
CA THR A 372 -13.24 -23.88 -24.61
C THR A 372 -14.60 -23.46 -25.18
N THR A 373 -14.72 -22.22 -25.64
CA THR A 373 -15.96 -21.74 -26.26
C THR A 373 -16.04 -22.30 -27.66
N MET A 374 -17.21 -22.86 -27.99
CA MET A 374 -17.57 -23.58 -29.21
C MET A 374 -17.30 -22.82 -30.54
N THR A 375 -16.84 -21.58 -30.48
CA THR A 375 -16.44 -20.75 -31.63
C THR A 375 -15.16 -21.20 -32.30
N ASP A 376 -14.29 -21.96 -31.61
CA ASP A 376 -13.08 -22.54 -32.22
C ASP A 376 -13.40 -23.70 -33.19
N PHE A 377 -14.65 -24.19 -33.20
CA PHE A 377 -15.15 -25.24 -34.09
C PHE A 377 -15.93 -24.72 -35.33
N MET A 378 -16.13 -23.42 -35.49
CA MET A 378 -17.04 -22.87 -36.52
C MET A 378 -16.40 -21.99 -37.60
N ASN A 379 -15.07 -21.81 -37.60
CA ASN A 379 -14.38 -21.18 -38.73
C ASN A 379 -13.76 -22.24 -39.65
N ALA A 380 -14.61 -22.85 -40.47
CA ALA A 380 -14.16 -23.45 -41.73
C ALA A 380 -14.02 -22.33 -42.77
N PRO A 381 -12.85 -22.12 -43.40
CA PRO A 381 -12.75 -21.28 -44.57
C PRO A 381 -13.36 -22.02 -45.76
N SER A 382 -14.47 -21.51 -46.28
CA SER A 382 -15.00 -21.88 -47.58
C SER A 382 -14.13 -21.26 -48.69
N ASP A 383 -13.99 -22.04 -49.76
CA ASP A 383 -13.50 -21.72 -51.10
C ASP A 383 -11.97 -21.78 -51.33
N ALA A 384 -11.49 -22.91 -51.85
CA ALA A 384 -11.42 -23.10 -53.31
C ALA A 384 -10.70 -24.40 -53.73
N ASN A 385 -11.47 -25.30 -54.37
CA ASN A 385 -11.19 -25.93 -55.67
C ASN A 385 -10.23 -27.14 -55.82
N SER A 386 -10.70 -28.07 -56.68
CA SER A 386 -9.99 -29.16 -57.38
C SER A 386 -9.53 -30.36 -56.53
N GLY A 387 -9.84 -31.63 -56.82
CA GLY A 387 -10.41 -32.29 -58.00
C GLY A 387 -10.48 -33.80 -57.66
N GLY A 388 -11.41 -34.51 -58.29
CA GLY A 388 -11.84 -35.83 -57.83
C GLY A 388 -10.83 -36.97 -58.00
N HIS A 389 -11.10 -38.06 -57.28
CA HIS A 389 -11.17 -39.40 -57.86
C HIS A 389 -11.88 -40.35 -56.88
N ALA A 390 -12.87 -41.08 -57.41
CA ALA A 390 -13.52 -42.20 -56.75
C ALA A 390 -12.64 -43.46 -56.88
N VAL A 391 -12.49 -44.22 -55.80
CA VAL A 391 -12.28 -45.67 -55.85
C VAL A 391 -13.00 -46.31 -54.66
N ALA A 392 -13.77 -47.34 -54.97
CA ALA A 392 -14.55 -48.18 -54.07
C ALA A 392 -13.66 -49.21 -53.34
N SER A 393 -14.33 -50.14 -52.63
CA SER A 393 -13.84 -51.44 -52.15
C SER A 393 -13.14 -51.36 -50.78
N ASP A 394 -13.34 -52.20 -49.78
CA ASP A 394 -14.13 -53.43 -49.58
C ASP A 394 -13.90 -53.86 -48.12
N GLY A 395 -14.89 -54.52 -47.52
CA GLY A 395 -14.65 -55.59 -46.55
C GLY A 395 -14.41 -55.26 -45.07
N GLY A 396 -15.21 -55.89 -44.20
CA GLY A 396 -14.63 -56.50 -42.99
C GLY A 396 -15.42 -56.31 -41.69
N ALA A 397 -16.31 -57.26 -41.43
CA ALA A 397 -17.04 -57.48 -40.19
C ALA A 397 -16.18 -57.77 -38.94
N ALA A 398 -16.83 -57.57 -37.77
CA ALA A 398 -16.69 -58.29 -36.48
C ALA A 398 -15.33 -58.23 -35.74
N GLY A 399 -15.24 -58.05 -34.42
CA GLY A 399 -16.19 -58.20 -33.32
C GLY A 399 -15.55 -57.70 -32.01
N PRO A 400 -16.07 -58.11 -30.83
CA PRO A 400 -15.92 -57.36 -29.58
C PRO A 400 -14.78 -57.86 -28.68
N TRP A 401 -14.17 -56.93 -27.96
CA TRP A 401 -13.63 -57.11 -26.61
C TRP A 401 -13.90 -55.85 -25.79
#